data_AF-A0A3D1XQR4-F1
#
_entry.id   AF-A0A3D1XQR4-F1
#
_cell.length_a   1.000
_cell.length_b   1.000
_cell.length_c   1.000
_cell.angle_alpha   90.00
_cell.angle_beta   90.00
_cell.angle_gamma   90.00
#
_symmetry.space_group_name_H-M   'P 1'
#
loop_
_entity.id
_entity.type
_entity.pdbx_description
1 polymer ?
#
loop_
_entity_poly.entity_id
_entity_poly.type
_entity_poly.pdbx_seq_one_letter_code
_entity_poly.pdbx_strand_id
1 'polypeptide(L)' 'LTKNNFEYTRHLASFCLEKGIRFIYASSAATYGAGENGYSDDESRLEILKPLNLYGDSKQKFDLWAQ' A
#
# COMPACT_ATOMS: atom_id res chain seq x y z
N LEU A 1 10.04 1.85 9.83
CA LEU A 1 8.87 1.22 9.17
C LEU A 1 9.10 1.02 7.67
N THR A 2 9.65 2.01 6.96
CA THR A 2 9.95 1.95 5.50
C THR A 2 10.69 0.69 5.07
N LYS A 3 11.79 0.31 5.75
CA LYS A 3 12.58 -0.89 5.41
C LYS A 3 11.76 -2.18 5.40
N ASN A 4 10.85 -2.34 6.36
CA ASN A 4 10.11 -3.60 6.55
C ASN A 4 8.76 -3.61 5.82
N ASN A 5 7.99 -2.52 5.88
CA ASN A 5 6.63 -2.49 5.32
C ASN A 5 6.61 -2.09 3.85
N PHE A 6 7.59 -1.31 3.40
CA PHE A 6 7.67 -0.82 2.02
C PHE A 6 8.76 -1.53 1.23
N GLU A 7 10.03 -1.38 1.61
CA GLU A 7 11.16 -1.91 0.81
C GLU A 7 11.14 -3.44 0.72
N TYR A 8 10.92 -4.13 1.84
CA TYR A 8 10.88 -5.59 1.87
C TYR A 8 9.69 -6.14 1.07
N THR A 9 8.49 -5.58 1.27
CA THR A 9 7.30 -5.94 0.48
C THR A 9 7.52 -5.71 -1.00
N ARG A 10 8.13 -4.59 -1.38
CA ARG A 10 8.50 -4.27 -2.77
C ARG A 10 9.44 -5.32 -3.36
N HIS A 11 10.47 -5.70 -2.61
CA HIS A 11 11.41 -6.73 -3.05
C HIS A 11 10.71 -8.08 -3.29
N LEU A 12 9.82 -8.51 -2.38
CA LEU A 12 9.05 -9.73 -2.55
C LEU A 12 8.09 -9.65 -3.74
N ALA A 13 7.39 -8.52 -3.90
CA ALA A 13 6.49 -8.29 -5.01
C ALA A 13 7.23 -8.37 -6.35
N SER A 14 8.37 -7.67 -6.49
CA SER A 14 9.21 -7.73 -7.68
C SER A 14 9.68 -9.15 -7.98
N PHE A 15 10.18 -9.88 -6.98
CA PHE A 15 10.61 -11.27 -7.14
C PHE A 15 9.47 -12.18 -7.63
N CYS A 16 8.27 -12.03 -7.07
CA CYS A 16 7.11 -12.80 -7.49
C CYS A 16 6.70 -12.46 -8.93
N LEU A 17 6.65 -11.18 -9.29
CA LEU A 17 6.31 -10.71 -10.64
C LEU A 17 7.30 -11.24 -11.68
N GLU A 18 8.61 -11.16 -11.42
CA GLU A 18 9.65 -11.69 -12.30
C GLU A 18 9.53 -13.20 -12.56
N LYS A 19 8.93 -13.94 -11.63
CA LYS A 19 8.75 -15.40 -11.71
C LYS A 19 7.35 -15.82 -12.11
N GLY A 20 6.45 -14.88 -12.41
CA GLY A 20 5.04 -15.19 -12.69
C GLY A 20 4.29 -15.81 -11.50
N ILE A 21 4.75 -15.56 -10.28
CA ILE A 21 4.11 -16.03 -9.05
C ILE A 21 3.06 -15.00 -8.63
N ARG A 22 1.84 -15.46 -8.34
CA ARG A 22 0.80 -14.58 -7.78
C ARG A 22 1.24 -14.06 -6.41
N PHE A 23 1.37 -12.75 -6.28
CA PHE A 23 1.64 -12.07 -5.03
C PHE A 23 0.34 -11.47 -4.47
N ILE A 24 -0.01 -11.81 -3.23
CA ILE A 24 -1.15 -11.22 -2.52
C ILE A 24 -0.60 -10.45 -1.34
N TYR A 25 -0.84 -9.15 -1.33
CA TYR A 25 -0.36 -8.22 -0.32
C TYR A 25 -1.50 -7.78 0.61
N ALA A 26 -1.18 -7.60 1.89
CA ALA A 26 -2.08 -6.99 2.86
C ALA A 26 -1.77 -5.49 3.02
N SER A 27 -2.62 -4.66 2.42
CA SER A 27 -2.69 -3.23 2.77
C SER A 27 -3.41 -3.04 4.12
N SER A 28 -3.92 -1.85 4.41
CA SER A 28 -4.60 -1.53 5.66
C SER A 28 -5.61 -0.41 5.48
N ALA A 29 -6.75 -0.50 6.17
CA ALA A 29 -7.70 0.62 6.25
C ALA A 29 -7.11 1.89 6.91
N ALA A 30 -5.93 1.79 7.54
CA ALA A 30 -5.19 2.96 8.01
C ALA A 30 -4.78 3.92 6.89
N THR A 31 -4.79 3.50 5.63
CA THR A 31 -4.52 4.37 4.47
C THR A 31 -5.61 5.42 4.27
N TYR A 32 -6.87 5.09 4.58
CA TYR A 32 -8.01 6.01 4.51
C TYR A 32 -7.92 7.20 5.47
N GLY A 33 -7.05 7.14 6.47
CA GLY A 33 -6.90 8.20 7.45
C GLY A 33 -8.15 8.38 8.32
N ALA A 34 -8.62 9.62 8.43
CA ALA A 34 -9.86 9.94 9.13
C ALA A 34 -11.14 9.61 8.31
N GLY A 35 -11.00 9.07 7.09
CA GLY A 35 -12.15 8.75 6.22
C GLY A 35 -12.75 9.97 5.51
N GLU A 36 -12.01 11.08 5.43
CA GLU A 36 -12.43 12.34 4.81
C GLU A 36 -12.86 12.18 3.34
N ASN A 37 -12.27 11.18 2.66
CA ASN A 37 -12.54 10.85 1.27
C ASN A 37 -13.44 9.60 1.11
N GLY A 38 -14.02 9.10 2.21
CA GLY A 38 -14.75 7.84 2.28
C GLY A 38 -13.84 6.60 2.38
N TYR A 39 -14.45 5.44 2.60
CA TYR A 39 -13.80 4.13 2.65
C TYR A 39 -14.15 3.35 1.37
N SER A 40 -13.44 3.64 0.29
CA SER A 40 -13.68 3.06 -1.04
C SER A 40 -12.41 2.40 -1.54
N ASP A 41 -12.48 1.10 -1.87
CA ASP A 41 -11.36 0.35 -2.48
C ASP A 41 -11.22 0.67 -3.99
N ASP A 42 -11.37 1.95 -4.34
CA ASP A 42 -11.17 2.47 -5.69
C ASP A 42 -9.70 2.87 -5.86
N GLU A 43 -8.95 2.03 -6.56
CA GLU A 43 -7.51 2.21 -6.79
C GLU A 43 -7.18 3.52 -7.51
N SER A 44 -8.12 4.09 -8.30
CA SER A 44 -7.92 5.38 -8.95
C SER A 44 -7.84 6.57 -7.97
N ARG A 45 -8.20 6.35 -6.71
CA ARG A 45 -8.27 7.37 -5.66
C ARG A 45 -7.17 7.22 -4.61
N LEU A 46 -6.18 6.34 -4.80
CA LEU A 46 -5.10 6.14 -3.82
C LEU A 46 -4.29 7.41 -3.52
N GLU A 47 -4.11 8.28 -4.51
CA GLU A 47 -3.34 9.53 -4.39
C GLU A 47 -3.98 10.55 -3.44
N ILE A 48 -5.31 10.49 -3.24
CA ILE A 48 -6.02 11.45 -2.38
C ILE A 48 -6.13 10.99 -0.92
N LEU A 49 -5.74 9.74 -0.62
CA LEU A 49 -5.80 9.20 0.74
C LEU A 49 -4.76 9.87 1.66
N LYS A 50 -5.10 10.01 2.94
CA LYS A 50 -4.30 10.75 3.94
C LYS A 50 -4.15 9.96 5.25
N PRO A 51 -3.18 9.05 5.36
CA PRO A 51 -2.97 8.25 6.56
C PRO A 51 -2.63 9.12 7.77
N LEU A 52 -3.12 8.73 8.95
CA LEU A 52 -2.93 9.50 10.19
C LEU A 52 -1.65 9.11 10.96
N ASN A 53 -0.91 8.09 10.51
CA ASN A 53 0.28 7.61 11.20
C ASN A 53 1.30 7.01 10.22
N LEU A 54 2.53 6.82 10.70
CA LEU A 54 3.66 6.29 9.91
C LEU A 54 3.45 4.85 9.43
N TYR A 55 2.58 4.08 10.10
CA TYR A 55 2.23 2.73 9.64
C TYR A 55 1.33 2.79 8.41
N GLY A 56 0.25 3.57 8.46
CA GLY A 56 -0.65 3.78 7.32
C GLY A 56 0.08 4.42 6.13
N ASP A 57 0.95 5.40 6.38
CA ASP A 57 1.84 5.98 5.36
C ASP A 57 2.74 4.92 4.70
N SER A 58 3.32 4.00 5.49
CA SER A 58 4.12 2.91 4.92
C SER A 58 3.31 1.94 4.05
N LYS A 59 2.02 1.77 4.33
CA LYS A 59 1.10 0.94 3.54
C LYS A 59 0.67 1.65 2.25
N GLN A 60 0.26 2.91 2.34
CA GLN A 60 -0.13 3.71 1.17
C GLN A 60 1.03 3.86 0.19
N LYS A 61 2.27 4.03 0.67
CA LYS A 61 3.46 4.08 -0.20
C LYS A 61 3.63 2.83 -1.04
N PHE A 62 3.31 1.66 -0.49
CA PHE A 62 3.33 0.41 -1.26
C PHE A 62 2.16 0.35 -2.24
N ASP A 63 0.95 0.73 -1.82
CA ASP A 63 -0.24 0.74 -2.68
C ASP A 63 -0.03 1.63 -3.91
N LEU A 64 0.53 2.84 -3.72
CA LEU A 64 0.90 3.76 -4.81
C LEU A 64 2.00 3.23 -5.72
N TRP A 65 2.92 2.40 -5.20
CA TRP A 65 3.97 1.79 -6.02
C TRP A 65 3.45 0.60 -6.83
N ALA A 66 2.46 -0.12 -6.31
CA ALA A 66 1.91 -1.32 -6.92
C ALA A 66 0.80 -1.04 -7.96
N GLN A 67 0.36 0.22 -8.09
CA GLN A 67 -0.52 0.70 -9.15
C GLN A 67 0.09 0.50 -10.54
#